data_AF-A0A1M4E6J3-F1
#
_entry.id   AF-A0A1M4E6J3-F1
#
_cell.length_a   1.000
_cell.length_b   1.000
_cell.length_c   1.000
_cell.angle_alpha   90.00
_cell.angle_beta   90.00
_cell.angle_gamma   90.00
#
_symmetry.space_group_name_H-M   'P 1'
#
loop_
_entity.id
_entity.type
_entity.pdbx_description
1 polymer ?
#
loop_
_entity_poly.entity_id
_entity_poly.type
_entity_poly.pdbx_seq_one_letter_code
_entity_poly.pdbx_strand_id
1 'polypeptide(L)'
;MAEGRSLFEAHCMSCHGTNAQGTQTAPTLIGVGAAAVDFQMSTGRMPAGAPGPQAPRKPLAPWVNETAIRQISAYVQSLGGGPQVPPAEHVDPKLGDAGKGGELFRANCIQCHNWVGAGGALTQGKYAPNLNEATPTQIYEAMVTGPQAMPVFNDTTITPEEKRSMIAYITQVREQRDPGGFALGRIGPVTEGLVAFVVGIAALCLAAIWITAKKRQKS
;
A
#
# COMPACT_ATOMS: atom_id res chain seq x y z
N MET A 1 -4.02 26.57 -11.27
CA MET A 1 -5.42 26.67 -10.80
C MET A 1 -6.42 26.43 -11.92
N ALA A 2 -6.45 27.25 -12.97
CA ALA A 2 -7.39 27.08 -14.09
C ALA A 2 -7.28 25.69 -14.77
N GLU A 3 -6.07 25.24 -15.09
CA GLU A 3 -5.87 23.92 -15.71
C GLU A 3 -6.31 22.76 -14.81
N GLY A 4 -5.97 22.81 -13.51
CA GLY A 4 -6.39 21.79 -12.54
C GLY A 4 -7.91 21.73 -12.36
N ARG A 5 -8.58 22.88 -12.41
CA ARG A 5 -10.04 22.95 -12.42
C ARG A 5 -10.63 22.33 -13.69
N SER A 6 -10.07 22.64 -14.86
CA SER A 6 -10.50 22.06 -16.14
C SER A 6 -10.40 20.53 -16.12
N LEU A 7 -9.28 19.98 -15.64
CA LEU A 7 -9.10 18.54 -15.49
C LEU A 7 -10.08 17.92 -14.48
N PHE A 8 -10.35 18.60 -13.37
CA PHE A 8 -11.36 18.18 -12.39
C PHE A 8 -12.77 18.14 -12.99
N GLU A 9 -13.16 19.17 -13.74
CA GLU A 9 -14.45 19.25 -14.44
C GLU A 9 -14.56 18.15 -15.51
N ALA A 10 -13.49 17.86 -16.23
CA ALA A 10 -13.48 16.82 -17.25
C ALA A 10 -13.58 15.38 -16.69
N HIS A 11 -12.99 15.12 -15.52
CA HIS A 11 -12.74 13.74 -15.08
C HIS A 11 -13.27 13.36 -13.69
N CYS A 12 -13.59 14.33 -12.82
CA CYS A 12 -13.89 14.06 -11.41
C CYS A 12 -15.28 14.56 -10.98
N MET A 13 -15.78 15.64 -11.58
CA MET A 13 -17.01 16.29 -11.13
C MET A 13 -18.25 15.40 -11.19
N SER A 14 -18.28 14.42 -12.10
CA SER A 14 -19.42 13.50 -12.25
C SER A 14 -19.68 12.68 -10.99
N CYS A 15 -18.63 12.39 -10.22
CA CYS A 15 -18.71 11.65 -8.96
C CYS A 15 -18.60 12.58 -7.74
N HIS A 16 -17.68 13.53 -7.77
CA HIS A 16 -17.37 14.41 -6.63
C HIS A 16 -18.17 15.71 -6.59
N GLY A 17 -19.07 15.93 -7.55
CA GLY A 17 -19.87 17.16 -7.66
C GLY A 17 -19.13 18.29 -8.37
N THR A 18 -19.89 19.26 -8.88
CA THR A 18 -19.37 20.40 -9.66
C THR A 18 -18.39 21.28 -8.89
N ASN A 19 -18.53 21.38 -7.57
CA ASN A 19 -17.69 22.15 -6.67
C ASN A 19 -16.87 21.25 -5.73
N ALA A 20 -16.69 19.97 -6.09
CA ALA A 20 -16.01 18.97 -5.28
C ALA A 20 -16.63 18.70 -3.89
N GLN A 21 -17.90 19.09 -3.70
CA GLN A 21 -18.65 18.98 -2.45
C GLN A 21 -19.06 17.55 -2.08
N GLY A 22 -18.80 16.58 -2.96
CA GLY A 22 -19.23 15.19 -2.84
C GLY A 22 -20.67 14.98 -3.31
N THR A 23 -21.01 13.72 -3.52
CA THR A 23 -22.36 13.26 -3.86
C THR A 23 -22.65 11.96 -3.10
N GLN A 24 -23.78 11.32 -3.39
CA GLN A 24 -24.02 9.95 -2.90
C GLN A 24 -23.05 8.92 -3.51
N THR A 25 -22.44 9.23 -4.65
CA THR A 25 -21.54 8.33 -5.38
C THR A 25 -20.11 8.39 -4.84
N ALA A 26 -19.63 9.58 -4.46
CA ALA A 26 -18.26 9.77 -3.99
C ALA A 26 -18.18 10.89 -2.94
N PRO A 27 -17.22 10.81 -2.01
CA PRO A 27 -17.10 11.76 -0.91
C PRO A 27 -16.69 13.16 -1.38
N THR A 28 -16.80 14.14 -0.48
CA THR A 28 -16.25 15.48 -0.69
C THR A 28 -14.73 15.43 -0.87
N LEU A 29 -14.19 16.32 -1.71
CA LEU A 29 -12.74 16.58 -1.81
C LEU A 29 -12.36 17.90 -1.12
N ILE A 30 -13.31 18.64 -0.57
CA ILE A 30 -13.02 19.87 0.16
C ILE A 30 -12.27 19.50 1.45
N GLY A 31 -11.06 20.03 1.62
CA GLY A 31 -10.24 19.85 2.83
C GLY A 31 -9.44 18.54 2.89
N VAL A 32 -9.51 17.67 1.87
CA VAL A 32 -8.75 16.41 1.86
C VAL A 32 -7.25 16.61 1.63
N GLY A 33 -6.85 17.73 1.04
CA GLY A 33 -5.46 18.10 0.78
C GLY A 33 -4.85 17.51 -0.50
N ALA A 34 -3.73 18.12 -0.92
CA ALA A 34 -2.96 17.75 -2.10
C ALA A 34 -2.34 16.35 -1.98
N ALA A 35 -1.90 15.95 -0.79
CA ALA A 35 -1.34 14.61 -0.55
C ALA A 35 -2.36 13.50 -0.82
N ALA A 36 -3.65 13.73 -0.52
CA ALA A 36 -4.68 12.72 -0.73
C ALA A 36 -4.93 12.50 -2.22
N VAL A 37 -4.94 13.60 -2.98
CA VAL A 37 -5.10 13.55 -4.45
C VAL A 37 -3.88 12.91 -5.08
N ASP A 38 -2.67 13.33 -4.71
CA ASP A 38 -1.43 12.75 -5.23
C ASP A 38 -1.40 11.25 -4.97
N PHE A 39 -1.60 10.81 -3.72
CA PHE A 39 -1.63 9.39 -3.39
C PHE A 39 -2.65 8.61 -4.21
N GLN A 40 -3.90 9.07 -4.28
CA GLN A 40 -4.95 8.32 -4.96
C GLN A 40 -4.70 8.25 -6.47
N MET A 41 -4.21 9.33 -7.09
CA MET A 41 -3.95 9.36 -8.53
C MET A 41 -2.62 8.71 -8.91
N SER A 42 -1.53 8.96 -8.19
CA SER A 42 -0.20 8.40 -8.46
C SER A 42 -0.14 6.90 -8.21
N THR A 43 -1.01 6.37 -7.33
CA THR A 43 -1.20 4.92 -7.17
C THR A 43 -2.23 4.32 -8.12
N GLY A 44 -2.87 5.13 -8.96
CA GLY A 44 -3.88 4.72 -9.94
C GLY A 44 -5.24 4.34 -9.34
N ARG A 45 -5.44 4.46 -8.03
CA ARG A 45 -6.73 4.17 -7.38
C ARG A 45 -7.83 5.11 -7.85
N MET A 46 -7.46 6.37 -8.09
CA MET A 46 -8.31 7.37 -8.72
C MET A 46 -7.78 7.80 -10.09
N PRO A 47 -8.67 8.07 -11.06
CA PRO A 47 -10.12 7.90 -10.99
C PRO A 47 -10.52 6.43 -10.90
N ALA A 48 -11.47 6.09 -10.01
CA ALA A 48 -11.90 4.71 -9.80
C ALA A 48 -12.59 4.17 -11.06
N GLY A 49 -12.31 2.91 -11.43
CA GLY A 49 -12.91 2.28 -12.62
C GLY A 49 -14.31 1.74 -12.38
N ALA A 50 -14.58 1.21 -11.19
CA ALA A 50 -15.86 0.66 -10.79
C ALA A 50 -16.05 0.78 -9.27
N PRO A 51 -17.29 0.84 -8.77
CA PRO A 51 -17.58 0.76 -7.35
C PRO A 51 -17.22 -0.64 -6.81
N GLY A 52 -16.77 -0.69 -5.57
CA GLY A 52 -16.41 -1.92 -4.87
C GLY A 52 -16.06 -1.66 -3.41
N PRO A 53 -15.72 -2.72 -2.64
CA PRO A 53 -15.36 -2.56 -1.23
C PRO A 53 -14.21 -1.58 -1.01
N GLN A 54 -13.26 -1.54 -1.95
CA GLN A 54 -12.16 -0.59 -1.97
C GLN A 54 -11.62 -0.40 -3.39
N ALA A 55 -10.95 0.73 -3.66
CA ALA A 55 -10.32 0.98 -4.96
C ALA A 55 -8.91 0.32 -5.01
N PRO A 56 -8.68 -0.70 -5.86
CA PRO A 56 -7.36 -1.31 -5.99
C PRO A 56 -6.39 -0.39 -6.75
N ARG A 57 -5.09 -0.62 -6.58
CA ARG A 57 -4.06 -0.08 -7.48
C ARG A 57 -4.32 -0.62 -8.89
N LYS A 58 -4.18 0.23 -9.91
CA LYS A 58 -4.32 -0.13 -11.33
C LYS A 58 -3.39 0.74 -12.18
N PRO A 59 -3.12 0.36 -13.45
CA PRO A 59 -2.41 1.22 -14.38
C PRO A 59 -3.08 2.60 -14.48
N LEU A 60 -2.25 3.63 -14.58
CA LEU A 60 -2.72 5.01 -14.71
C LEU A 60 -3.52 5.16 -16.01
N ALA A 61 -4.60 5.96 -15.96
CA ALA A 61 -5.31 6.34 -17.17
C ALA A 61 -4.37 7.18 -18.06
N PRO A 62 -4.50 7.13 -19.40
CA PRO A 62 -3.55 7.78 -20.31
C PRO A 62 -3.35 9.29 -20.08
N TRP A 63 -4.37 9.99 -19.57
CA TRP A 63 -4.30 11.42 -19.27
C TRP A 63 -3.67 11.73 -17.91
N VAL A 64 -3.58 10.73 -17.01
CA VAL A 64 -3.01 10.87 -15.67
C VAL A 64 -1.49 10.80 -15.77
N ASN A 65 -0.86 11.97 -15.72
CA ASN A 65 0.58 12.15 -15.64
C ASN A 65 0.92 13.09 -14.47
N GLU A 66 2.21 13.21 -14.13
CA GLU A 66 2.69 14.02 -13.00
C GLU A 66 2.21 15.48 -13.05
N THR A 67 2.16 16.08 -14.25
CA THR A 67 1.65 17.46 -14.42
C THR A 67 0.16 17.54 -14.07
N ALA A 68 -0.65 16.62 -14.59
CA ALA A 68 -2.09 16.56 -14.32
C ALA A 68 -2.37 16.33 -12.83
N ILE A 69 -1.64 15.40 -12.19
CA ILE A 69 -1.74 15.13 -10.75
C ILE A 69 -1.44 16.41 -9.97
N ARG A 70 -0.29 17.03 -10.21
CA ARG A 70 0.10 18.27 -9.52
C ARG A 70 -0.92 19.40 -9.69
N GLN A 71 -1.49 19.55 -10.89
CA GLN A 71 -2.49 20.57 -11.17
C GLN A 71 -3.81 20.32 -10.44
N ILE A 72 -4.30 19.08 -10.44
CA ILE A 72 -5.53 18.71 -9.72
C ILE A 72 -5.30 18.79 -8.20
N SER A 73 -4.17 18.29 -7.70
CA SER A 73 -3.80 18.38 -6.28
C SER A 73 -3.76 19.84 -5.80
N ALA A 74 -3.16 20.74 -6.57
CA ALA A 74 -3.15 22.17 -6.26
C ALA A 74 -4.56 22.80 -6.30
N TYR A 75 -5.40 22.38 -7.26
CA TYR A 75 -6.80 22.83 -7.30
C TYR A 75 -7.57 22.38 -6.05
N VAL A 76 -7.53 21.09 -5.72
CA VAL A 76 -8.23 20.55 -4.55
C VAL A 76 -7.71 21.16 -3.24
N GLN A 77 -6.40 21.38 -3.11
CA GLN A 77 -5.82 22.06 -1.95
C GLN A 77 -6.43 23.45 -1.73
N SER A 78 -6.77 24.18 -2.79
CA SER A 78 -7.37 25.51 -2.66
C SER A 78 -8.83 25.50 -2.18
N LEU A 79 -9.52 24.36 -2.28
CA LEU A 79 -10.94 24.24 -1.94
C LEU A 79 -11.20 24.09 -0.43
N GLY A 80 -10.17 23.93 0.39
CA GLY A 80 -10.34 23.82 1.84
C GLY A 80 -9.09 23.48 2.64
N GLY A 81 -7.92 23.42 1.99
CA GLY A 81 -6.69 23.02 2.66
C GLY A 81 -6.55 21.50 2.79
N GLY A 82 -5.84 21.08 3.84
CA GLY A 82 -5.51 19.68 4.12
C GLY A 82 -4.01 19.38 3.98
N PRO A 83 -3.61 18.12 4.20
CA PRO A 83 -2.21 17.70 4.10
C PRO A 83 -1.60 17.96 2.71
N GLN A 84 -0.40 18.52 2.71
CA GLN A 84 0.37 18.80 1.50
C GLN A 84 1.20 17.60 1.10
N VAL A 85 1.55 17.50 -0.19
CA VAL A 85 2.55 16.55 -0.67
C VAL A 85 3.86 16.80 0.11
N PRO A 86 4.46 15.77 0.73
CA PRO A 86 5.62 15.96 1.60
C PRO A 86 6.85 16.40 0.79
N PRO A 87 7.73 17.22 1.38
CA PRO A 87 9.01 17.55 0.76
C PRO A 87 9.91 16.31 0.69
N ALA A 88 10.86 16.32 -0.25
CA ALA A 88 11.75 15.18 -0.50
C ALA A 88 12.52 14.71 0.76
N GLU A 89 12.88 15.64 1.65
CA GLU A 89 13.58 15.35 2.89
C GLU A 89 12.77 14.52 3.90
N HIS A 90 11.44 14.58 3.86
CA HIS A 90 10.56 13.78 4.73
C HIS A 90 10.36 12.35 4.23
N VAL A 91 10.72 12.09 2.97
CA VAL A 91 10.49 10.79 2.32
C VAL A 91 11.78 10.09 1.93
N ASP A 92 12.95 10.71 2.12
CA ASP A 92 14.24 10.05 1.87
C ASP A 92 14.52 8.98 2.94
N PRO A 93 14.50 7.68 2.59
CA PRO A 93 14.77 6.61 3.55
C PRO A 93 16.19 6.68 4.13
N LYS A 94 17.16 7.31 3.43
CA LYS A 94 18.55 7.42 3.90
C LYS A 94 18.70 8.35 5.10
N LEU A 95 17.73 9.23 5.33
CA LEU A 95 17.70 10.16 6.46
C LEU A 95 16.87 9.63 7.64
N GLY A 96 16.30 8.43 7.53
CA GLY A 96 15.50 7.79 8.58
C GLY A 96 16.30 6.77 9.39
N ASP A 97 15.88 6.54 10.63
CA ASP A 97 16.39 5.44 11.45
C ASP A 97 15.48 4.21 11.26
N ALA A 98 15.94 3.21 10.51
CA ALA A 98 15.16 2.01 10.24
C ALA A 98 14.92 1.13 11.49
N GLY A 99 15.79 1.20 12.50
CA GLY A 99 15.58 0.53 13.79
C GLY A 99 14.36 1.13 14.49
N LYS A 100 14.36 2.45 14.64
CA LYS A 100 13.23 3.19 15.21
C LYS A 100 11.95 3.04 14.38
N GLY A 101 12.09 3.12 13.06
CA GLY A 101 11.01 2.90 12.10
C GLY A 101 10.36 1.53 12.25
N GLY A 102 11.17 0.49 12.50
CA GLY A 102 10.67 -0.85 12.73
C GLY A 102 9.82 -0.93 14.00
N GLU A 103 10.26 -0.33 15.11
CA GLU A 103 9.47 -0.25 16.35
C GLU A 103 8.10 0.40 16.11
N LEU A 104 8.10 1.56 15.45
CA LEU A 104 6.89 2.33 15.16
C LEU A 104 5.95 1.56 14.23
N PHE A 105 6.49 0.94 13.18
CA PHE A 105 5.69 0.15 12.24
C PHE A 105 5.05 -1.07 12.93
N ARG A 106 5.75 -1.71 13.87
CA ARG A 106 5.22 -2.85 14.67
C ARG A 106 4.17 -2.43 15.67
N ALA A 107 4.30 -1.24 16.23
CA ALA A 107 3.29 -0.71 17.13
C ALA A 107 1.99 -0.38 16.37
N ASN A 108 2.08 0.15 15.16
CA ASN A 108 0.95 0.83 14.50
C ASN A 108 0.41 0.17 13.22
N CYS A 109 1.22 -0.61 12.49
CA CYS A 109 0.92 -0.95 11.09
C CYS A 109 0.84 -2.46 10.82
N ILE A 110 1.57 -3.30 11.57
CA ILE A 110 1.69 -4.74 11.28
C ILE A 110 0.38 -5.52 11.41
N GLN A 111 -0.56 -4.98 12.19
CA GLN A 111 -1.88 -5.54 12.41
C GLN A 111 -2.67 -5.63 11.10
N CYS A 112 -2.35 -4.75 10.14
CA CYS A 112 -2.96 -4.72 8.82
C CYS A 112 -1.97 -5.16 7.72
N HIS A 113 -0.74 -4.63 7.73
CA HIS A 113 0.19 -4.77 6.61
C HIS A 113 1.19 -5.92 6.75
N ASN A 114 1.14 -6.72 7.83
CA ASN A 114 2.16 -7.71 8.19
C ASN A 114 3.53 -7.05 8.49
N TRP A 115 4.43 -7.76 9.18
CA TRP A 115 5.77 -7.28 9.55
C TRP A 115 6.62 -6.78 8.39
N VAL A 116 6.53 -7.45 7.24
CA VAL A 116 7.31 -7.10 6.03
C VAL A 116 6.56 -6.19 5.07
N GLY A 117 5.37 -5.72 5.43
CA GLY A 117 4.53 -4.96 4.51
C GLY A 117 3.87 -5.83 3.43
N ALA A 118 3.71 -7.14 3.65
CA ALA A 118 3.09 -8.06 2.68
C ALA A 118 1.59 -7.80 2.44
N GLY A 119 0.93 -7.07 3.34
CA GLY A 119 -0.51 -6.86 3.34
C GLY A 119 -1.27 -7.88 4.19
N GLY A 120 -2.59 -7.79 4.18
CA GLY A 120 -3.47 -8.62 5.01
C GLY A 120 -4.94 -8.43 4.66
N ALA A 121 -5.77 -9.42 5.00
CA ALA A 121 -7.21 -9.33 4.79
C ALA A 121 -7.88 -8.45 5.86
N LEU A 122 -8.87 -7.66 5.46
CA LEU A 122 -9.72 -6.87 6.35
C LEU A 122 -11.18 -7.33 6.22
N THR A 123 -12.03 -6.85 7.12
CA THR A 123 -13.48 -7.09 7.09
C THR A 123 -14.14 -6.53 5.84
N GLN A 124 -15.30 -7.08 5.46
CA GLN A 124 -16.14 -6.57 4.36
C GLN A 124 -15.46 -6.61 2.98
N GLY A 125 -14.60 -7.59 2.74
CA GLY A 125 -13.90 -7.77 1.45
C GLY A 125 -12.81 -6.73 1.17
N LYS A 126 -12.44 -5.93 2.17
CA LYS A 126 -11.30 -5.01 2.10
C LYS A 126 -9.99 -5.75 2.39
N TYR A 127 -8.86 -5.16 2.03
CA TYR A 127 -7.54 -5.69 2.31
C TYR A 127 -6.49 -4.58 2.40
N ALA A 128 -5.48 -4.79 3.22
CA ALA A 128 -4.30 -3.96 3.31
C ALA A 128 -3.38 -4.36 2.16
N PRO A 129 -3.02 -3.42 1.27
CA PRO A 129 -2.16 -3.73 0.13
C PRO A 129 -0.73 -4.06 0.58
N ASN A 130 -0.03 -4.78 -0.28
CA ASN A 130 1.41 -4.96 -0.18
C ASN A 130 2.12 -3.60 -0.40
N LEU A 131 3.12 -3.29 0.43
CA LEU A 131 3.83 -2.02 0.44
C LEU A 131 5.05 -1.99 -0.49
N ASN A 132 5.45 -3.11 -1.08
CA ASN A 132 6.67 -3.20 -1.92
C ASN A 132 6.58 -2.33 -3.19
N GLU A 133 5.38 -2.16 -3.75
CA GLU A 133 5.14 -1.32 -4.93
C GLU A 133 4.98 0.18 -4.61
N ALA A 134 4.91 0.54 -3.32
CA ALA A 134 4.70 1.91 -2.91
C ALA A 134 6.01 2.70 -2.91
N THR A 135 5.98 3.90 -3.49
CA THR A 135 7.09 4.84 -3.39
C THR A 135 7.16 5.41 -1.96
N PRO A 136 8.33 5.91 -1.51
CA PRO A 136 8.45 6.58 -0.22
C PRO A 136 7.42 7.71 -0.01
N THR A 137 7.18 8.52 -1.05
CA THR A 137 6.13 9.55 -1.05
C THR A 137 4.75 8.96 -0.82
N GLN A 138 4.38 7.91 -1.57
CA GLN A 138 3.09 7.25 -1.41
C GLN A 138 2.90 6.65 -0.01
N ILE A 139 3.97 6.13 0.61
CA ILE A 139 3.90 5.61 1.98
C ILE A 139 3.64 6.76 2.97
N TYR A 140 4.33 7.90 2.83
CA TYR A 140 4.08 9.08 3.65
C TYR A 140 2.65 9.59 3.50
N GLU A 141 2.20 9.74 2.26
CA GLU A 141 0.87 10.26 1.95
C GLU A 141 -0.22 9.31 2.44
N ALA A 142 -0.03 7.99 2.32
CA ALA A 142 -0.95 7.00 2.90
C ALA A 142 -1.08 7.20 4.42
N MET A 143 0.04 7.40 5.13
CA MET A 143 0.00 7.64 6.57
C MET A 143 -0.75 8.93 6.91
N VAL A 144 -0.44 10.04 6.25
CA VAL A 144 -1.03 11.35 6.60
C VAL A 144 -2.49 11.51 6.16
N THR A 145 -2.94 10.73 5.17
CA THR A 145 -4.29 10.87 4.59
C THR A 145 -5.25 9.74 4.95
N GLY A 146 -4.76 8.60 5.44
CA GLY A 146 -5.59 7.47 5.86
C GLY A 146 -6.51 6.95 4.74
N PRO A 147 -5.97 6.42 3.63
CA PRO A 147 -6.78 6.02 2.50
C PRO A 147 -7.68 4.82 2.84
N GLN A 148 -8.94 4.91 2.41
CA GLN A 148 -9.93 3.82 2.47
C GLN A 148 -10.25 3.36 3.91
N ALA A 149 -9.65 2.25 4.37
CA ALA A 149 -9.85 1.71 5.72
C ALA A 149 -8.66 1.99 6.64
N MET A 150 -7.58 2.58 6.11
CA MET A 150 -6.41 2.92 6.90
C MET A 150 -6.70 4.15 7.77
N PRO A 151 -6.39 4.12 9.08
CA PRO A 151 -6.57 5.30 9.92
C PRO A 151 -5.60 6.41 9.53
N VAL A 152 -5.95 7.65 9.88
CA VAL A 152 -5.12 8.84 9.63
C VAL A 152 -4.05 8.95 10.72
N PHE A 153 -2.80 8.99 10.31
CA PHE A 153 -1.64 9.29 11.16
C PHE A 153 -1.11 10.68 10.78
N ASN A 154 -1.69 11.72 11.37
CA ASN A 154 -1.28 13.11 11.13
C ASN A 154 0.13 13.40 11.67
N ASP A 155 0.70 14.55 11.29
CA ASP A 155 2.08 14.94 11.68
C ASP A 155 2.22 15.29 13.17
N THR A 156 1.13 15.34 13.93
CA THR A 156 1.16 15.54 15.39
C THR A 156 1.13 14.24 16.17
N THR A 157 0.61 13.15 15.58
CA THR A 157 0.56 11.82 16.19
C THR A 157 1.80 11.00 15.85
N ILE A 158 2.25 11.11 14.58
CA ILE A 158 3.50 10.52 14.11
C ILE A 158 4.22 11.62 13.34
N THR A 159 5.37 12.06 13.86
CA THR A 159 6.08 13.21 13.27
C THR A 159 6.62 12.88 11.87
N PRO A 160 6.95 13.89 11.04
CA PRO A 160 7.57 13.66 9.75
C PRO A 160 8.86 12.82 9.82
N GLU A 161 9.68 13.00 10.86
CA GLU A 161 10.90 12.23 11.08
C GLU A 161 10.61 10.75 11.45
N GLU A 162 9.56 10.52 12.23
CA GLU A 162 9.09 9.18 12.58
C GLU A 162 8.51 8.46 11.35
N LYS A 163 7.74 9.18 10.51
CA LYS A 163 7.26 8.69 9.22
C LYS A 163 8.41 8.33 8.29
N ARG A 164 9.42 9.20 8.19
CA ARG A 164 10.64 8.94 7.43
C ARG A 164 11.39 7.71 7.93
N SER A 165 11.44 7.52 9.24
CA SER A 165 12.05 6.34 9.86
C SER A 165 11.27 5.07 9.52
N MET A 166 9.93 5.09 9.56
CA MET A 166 9.10 3.97 9.10
C MET A 166 9.28 3.67 7.62
N ILE A 167 9.42 4.70 6.77
CA ILE A 167 9.77 4.54 5.36
C ILE A 167 11.13 3.86 5.22
N ALA A 168 12.16 4.30 5.96
CA ALA A 168 13.47 3.66 5.98
C ALA A 168 13.37 2.16 6.35
N TYR A 169 12.55 1.82 7.35
CA TYR A 169 12.28 0.44 7.72
C TYR A 169 11.63 -0.37 6.59
N ILE A 170 10.52 0.12 6.02
CA ILE A 170 9.78 -0.58 4.95
C ILE A 170 10.68 -0.79 3.73
N THR A 171 11.45 0.24 3.37
CA THR A 171 12.37 0.19 2.24
C THR A 171 13.57 -0.74 2.46
N GLN A 172 14.08 -0.83 3.70
CA GLN A 172 15.12 -1.78 4.05
C GLN A 172 14.59 -3.22 4.04
N VAL A 173 13.43 -3.49 4.65
CA VAL A 173 12.90 -4.86 4.78
C VAL A 173 12.58 -5.47 3.42
N ARG A 174 12.05 -4.70 2.46
CA ARG A 174 11.79 -5.20 1.10
C ARG A 174 13.06 -5.57 0.33
N GLU A 175 14.21 -4.95 0.66
CA GLU A 175 15.50 -5.19 0.00
C GLU A 175 16.36 -6.26 0.70
N GLN A 176 16.04 -6.61 1.95
CA GLN A 176 16.73 -7.69 2.65
C GLN A 176 16.66 -8.98 1.85
N ARG A 177 17.76 -9.73 1.78
CA ARG A 177 17.79 -11.08 1.20
C ARG A 177 17.40 -12.09 2.26
N ASP A 178 16.71 -13.15 1.85
CA ASP A 178 16.30 -14.25 2.75
C ASP A 178 17.49 -15.19 3.03
N PRO A 179 18.06 -15.16 4.24
CA PRO A 179 19.11 -16.10 4.61
C PRO A 179 18.43 -17.46 4.88
N GLY A 180 18.74 -18.48 4.09
CA GLY A 180 18.22 -19.84 4.30
C GLY A 180 17.33 -20.41 3.18
N GLY A 181 17.16 -19.70 2.07
CA GLY A 181 16.49 -20.24 0.88
C GLY A 181 15.27 -19.44 0.46
N PHE A 182 14.24 -20.13 -0.04
CA PHE A 182 13.08 -19.48 -0.63
C PHE A 182 12.13 -18.91 0.43
N ALA A 183 11.81 -17.62 0.32
CA ALA A 183 11.11 -16.83 1.34
C ALA A 183 9.63 -17.19 1.55
N LEU A 184 9.01 -17.93 0.63
CA LEU A 184 7.58 -18.29 0.65
C LEU A 184 6.65 -17.09 0.91
N GLY A 185 6.99 -15.94 0.30
CA GLY A 185 6.26 -14.68 0.44
C GLY A 185 6.42 -13.96 1.77
N ARG A 186 7.24 -14.47 2.71
CA ARG A 186 7.47 -13.94 4.06
C ARG A 186 6.19 -13.79 4.90
N ILE A 187 5.18 -14.59 4.59
CA ILE A 187 3.89 -14.62 5.29
C ILE A 187 4.00 -15.48 6.56
N GLY A 188 5.02 -16.35 6.64
CA GLY A 188 5.36 -17.15 7.81
C GLY A 188 4.73 -18.55 7.79
N PRO A 189 4.21 -19.04 8.94
CA PRO A 189 3.98 -20.47 9.17
C PRO A 189 2.91 -21.10 8.24
N VAL A 190 2.02 -20.29 7.65
CA VAL A 190 0.97 -20.79 6.76
C VAL A 190 1.57 -21.27 5.44
N THR A 191 2.39 -20.44 4.79
CA THR A 191 3.01 -20.80 3.49
C THR A 191 4.11 -21.83 3.70
N GLU A 192 4.88 -21.70 4.78
CA GLU A 192 5.86 -22.70 5.21
C GLU A 192 5.21 -24.07 5.48
N GLY A 193 4.11 -24.09 6.24
CA GLY A 193 3.36 -25.30 6.55
C GLY A 193 2.78 -25.97 5.32
N LEU A 194 2.24 -25.20 4.36
CA LEU A 194 1.75 -25.74 3.09
C LEU A 194 2.88 -26.41 2.30
N VAL A 195 4.06 -25.79 2.22
CA VAL A 195 5.21 -26.39 1.52
C VAL A 195 5.74 -27.60 2.26
N ALA A 196 5.85 -27.54 3.59
CA ALA A 196 6.22 -28.70 4.40
C ALA A 196 5.26 -29.88 4.19
N PHE A 197 3.96 -29.60 4.09
CA PHE A 197 2.96 -30.62 3.83
C PHE A 197 3.05 -31.16 2.39
N VAL A 198 2.96 -30.31 1.38
CA VAL A 198 2.89 -30.75 -0.02
C VAL A 198 4.22 -31.32 -0.49
N VAL A 199 5.34 -30.66 -0.21
CA VAL A 199 6.66 -31.08 -0.70
C VAL A 199 7.31 -32.05 0.28
N GLY A 200 7.33 -31.70 1.58
CA GLY A 200 7.98 -32.51 2.60
C GLY A 200 7.31 -33.87 2.76
N ILE A 201 6.00 -33.91 2.97
CA ILE A 201 5.28 -35.19 3.15
C ILE A 201 5.27 -35.99 1.85
N ALA A 202 5.09 -35.37 0.68
CA ALA A 202 5.17 -36.11 -0.59
C ALA A 202 6.54 -36.75 -0.81
N ALA A 203 7.64 -36.04 -0.51
CA ALA A 203 8.98 -36.59 -0.60
C ALA A 203 9.18 -37.78 0.34
N LEU A 204 8.69 -37.68 1.58
CA LEU A 204 8.73 -38.77 2.56
C LEU A 204 7.91 -39.99 2.11
N CYS A 205 6.70 -39.77 1.58
CA CYS A 205 5.86 -40.83 1.02
C CYS A 205 6.54 -41.52 -0.16
N LEU A 206 7.12 -40.77 -1.10
CA LEU A 206 7.86 -41.33 -2.24
C LEU A 206 9.09 -42.13 -1.79
N ALA A 207 9.84 -41.64 -0.80
CA ALA A 207 10.96 -42.37 -0.22
C ALA A 207 10.49 -43.68 0.45
N ALA A 208 9.40 -43.65 1.21
CA ALA A 208 8.84 -44.84 1.84
C ALA A 208 8.36 -45.88 0.81
N ILE A 209 7.69 -45.44 -0.26
CA ILE A 209 7.29 -46.30 -1.38
C ILE A 209 8.53 -46.91 -2.06
N TRP A 210 9.57 -46.11 -2.31
CA TRP A 210 10.79 -46.59 -2.95
C TRP A 210 11.54 -47.63 -2.11
N ILE A 211 11.65 -47.41 -0.79
CA ILE A 211 12.26 -48.35 0.14
C ILE A 211 11.48 -49.68 0.19
N THR A 212 10.14 -49.62 0.20
CA THR A 212 9.29 -50.81 0.30
C THR A 212 9.14 -51.56 -1.03
N ALA A 213 9.18 -50.88 -2.17
CA ALA A 213 9.04 -51.48 -3.50
C ALA A 213 10.13 -52.51 -3.83
N LYS A 214 11.33 -52.41 -3.24
CA LYS A 214 12.43 -53.38 -3.42
C LYS A 214 12.23 -54.71 -2.68
N LYS A 215 11.25 -54.82 -1.77
CA LYS A 215 11.06 -56.00 -0.91
C LYS A 215 10.08 -57.04 -1.47
N ARG A 216 9.55 -56.86 -2.68
CA ARG A 216 8.66 -57.83 -3.33
C ARG A 216 9.49 -59.03 -3.84
N GLN A 217 9.81 -59.97 -2.94
CA GLN A 217 10.37 -61.27 -3.31
C GLN A 217 9.34 -62.02 -4.17
N LYS A 218 9.81 -62.53 -5.32
CA LYS A 218 9.08 -63.44 -6.19
C LYS A 218 8.73 -64.69 -5.39
N SER A 219 7.43 -64.98 -5.27
CA SER A 219 6.97 -66.35 -5.00
C SER A 219 7.08 -67.20 -6.25
#